data_AF-A0A9W6RFF0-F1
#
_entry.id   AF-A0A9W6RFF0-F1
#
_cell.length_a   1.000
_cell.length_b   1.000
_cell.length_c   1.000
_cell.angle_alpha   90.00
_cell.angle_beta   90.00
_cell.angle_gamma   90.00
#
_symmetry.space_group_name_H-M   'P 1'
#
loop_
_entity.id
_entity.type
_entity.pdbx_description
1 polymer ?
#
loop_
_entity_poly.entity_id
_entity_poly.type
_entity_poly.pdbx_seq_one_letter_code
_entity_poly.pdbx_strand_id
1 'polypeptide(L)'
;MGLTGPGPADRGRTPLEERLREVMAAPLARIVAPDRRVRPPGTVVDRWKVPEEDRSALAEWGLPTDLVMRPEFQHATEPLLVPNVAGEHERRLIAGDQRLYHLGWWGAHDRTPKMGAVAGDGRVLAVRDAPVTAADVHPDLRRVYADLYQPAVAFLNSSIARLVELAWRWRSAVAILRELHLQEPHYSRPEEEHDAHLTRVEAGERIVLARAAEIDPAIDPDDPRALWVALITDPGC
;
A
#
# COMPACT_ATOMS: atom_id res chain seq x y z
N MET A 1 -16.80 41.70 21.74
CA MET A 1 -15.62 41.41 20.93
C MET A 1 -14.73 40.45 21.73
N GLY A 2 -14.92 39.14 21.54
CA GLY A 2 -14.11 38.12 22.19
C GLY A 2 -13.04 37.65 21.21
N LEU A 3 -11.77 37.88 21.56
CA LEU A 3 -10.62 37.33 20.86
C LEU A 3 -10.53 35.84 21.22
N THR A 4 -10.94 34.97 20.30
CA THR A 4 -10.62 33.54 20.36
C THR A 4 -9.13 33.38 20.04
N GLY A 5 -8.31 33.32 21.09
CA GLY A 5 -6.91 32.93 20.97
C GLY A 5 -6.79 31.47 20.51
N PRO A 6 -5.72 31.12 19.77
CA PRO A 6 -5.48 29.75 19.35
C PRO A 6 -5.32 28.84 20.57
N GLY A 7 -6.09 27.76 20.59
CA GLY A 7 -6.13 26.81 21.70
C GLY A 7 -4.79 26.08 21.92
N PRO A 8 -4.56 25.52 23.12
CA PRO A 8 -3.29 24.90 23.53
C PRO A 8 -2.91 23.60 22.77
N ALA A 9 -3.66 23.18 21.76
CA ALA A 9 -3.40 21.96 20.99
C ALA A 9 -2.35 22.11 19.87
N ASP A 10 -1.83 23.32 19.64
CA ASP A 10 -0.99 23.63 18.47
C ASP A 10 0.51 23.74 18.76
N ARG A 11 0.96 23.55 20.01
CA ARG A 11 2.36 23.79 20.42
C ARG A 11 3.30 22.58 20.31
N GLY A 12 2.89 21.51 19.64
CA GLY A 12 3.67 20.26 19.60
C GLY A 12 3.74 19.56 18.24
N ARG A 13 3.20 20.14 17.16
CA ARG A 13 3.28 19.50 15.83
C ARG A 13 4.60 19.88 15.16
N THR A 14 5.33 18.87 14.71
CA THR A 14 6.52 19.12 13.89
C THR A 14 6.10 19.53 12.47
N PRO A 15 6.89 20.37 11.78
CA PRO A 15 6.60 20.76 10.38
C PRO A 15 6.47 19.55 9.44
N LEU A 16 7.12 18.42 9.77
CA LEU A 16 7.02 17.19 9.02
C LEU A 16 5.65 16.53 9.13
N GLU A 17 5.11 16.40 10.35
CA GLU A 17 3.80 15.81 10.55
C GLU A 17 2.68 16.65 9.92
N GLU A 18 2.84 17.98 9.87
CA GLU A 18 1.91 18.86 9.18
C GLU A 18 1.93 18.60 7.67
N ARG A 19 3.12 18.51 7.06
CA ARG A 19 3.27 18.14 5.65
C ARG A 19 2.68 16.76 5.34
N LEU A 20 2.89 15.77 6.22
CA LEU A 20 2.28 14.44 6.06
C LEU A 20 0.76 14.54 6.08
N ARG A 21 0.17 15.20 7.09
CA ARG A 21 -1.29 15.39 7.15
C ARG A 21 -1.82 16.14 5.94
N GLU A 22 -1.08 17.13 5.44
CA GLU A 22 -1.45 17.89 4.25
C GLU A 22 -1.53 16.99 3.01
N VAL A 23 -0.49 16.22 2.68
CA VAL A 23 -0.51 15.33 1.49
C VAL A 23 -1.53 14.19 1.64
N MET A 24 -1.71 13.69 2.86
CA MET A 24 -2.68 12.65 3.20
C MET A 24 -4.13 13.14 3.14
N ALA A 25 -4.38 14.44 3.19
CA ALA A 25 -5.71 15.06 3.05
C ALA A 25 -5.94 15.79 1.72
N ALA A 26 -4.88 16.10 0.97
CA ALA A 26 -4.97 16.88 -0.27
C ALA A 26 -5.87 16.20 -1.32
N PRO A 27 -6.58 16.97 -2.17
CA PRO A 27 -7.24 16.43 -3.35
C PRO A 27 -6.26 15.68 -4.25
N LEU A 28 -6.67 14.53 -4.82
CA LEU A 28 -5.81 13.72 -5.70
C LEU A 28 -5.22 14.53 -6.86
N ALA A 29 -6.01 15.43 -7.46
CA ALA A 29 -5.58 16.34 -8.52
C ALA A 29 -4.32 17.16 -8.19
N ARG A 30 -4.01 17.38 -6.90
CA ARG A 30 -2.82 18.12 -6.46
C ARG A 30 -1.58 17.25 -6.26
N ILE A 31 -1.76 15.96 -5.94
CA ILE A 31 -0.65 15.06 -5.57
C ILE A 31 -0.30 14.05 -6.65
N VAL A 32 -1.19 13.85 -7.63
CA VAL A 32 -0.94 13.00 -8.78
C VAL A 32 0.11 13.65 -9.67
N ALA A 33 1.21 12.94 -9.91
CA ALA A 33 2.29 13.34 -10.80
C ALA A 33 2.05 12.77 -12.21
N PRO A 34 1.67 13.58 -13.23
CA PRO A 34 1.26 13.06 -14.53
C PRO A 34 2.33 12.24 -15.26
N ASP A 35 3.61 12.54 -15.05
CA ASP A 35 4.77 11.85 -15.62
C ASP A 35 5.04 10.48 -14.97
N ARG A 36 4.44 10.21 -13.81
CA ARG A 36 4.56 8.95 -13.06
C ARG A 36 3.29 8.13 -13.06
N ARG A 37 2.28 8.58 -13.81
CA ARG A 37 0.97 7.96 -13.89
C ARG A 37 0.94 6.98 -15.04
N VAL A 38 0.69 5.70 -14.74
CA VAL A 38 0.31 4.71 -15.77
C VAL A 38 -1.17 4.45 -15.68
N ARG A 39 -1.82 4.49 -16.84
CA ARG A 39 -3.25 4.22 -16.99
C ARG A 39 -3.45 3.02 -17.90
N PRO A 40 -4.45 2.18 -17.61
CA PRO A 40 -4.84 1.15 -18.55
C PRO A 40 -5.50 1.78 -19.79
N PRO A 41 -5.53 1.06 -20.94
CA PRO A 41 -6.33 1.49 -22.08
C PRO A 41 -7.81 1.60 -21.70
N GLY A 42 -8.43 2.77 -21.90
CA GLY A 42 -9.82 3.01 -21.50
C GLY A 42 -10.79 1.99 -22.10
N THR A 43 -10.60 1.65 -23.38
CA THR A 43 -11.43 0.66 -24.10
C THR A 43 -11.45 -0.73 -23.45
N VAL A 44 -10.42 -1.07 -22.68
CA VAL A 44 -10.32 -2.36 -21.96
C VAL A 44 -11.01 -2.26 -20.61
N VAL A 45 -10.70 -1.22 -19.82
CA VAL A 45 -11.26 -1.04 -18.47
C VAL A 45 -12.76 -0.80 -18.50
N ASP A 46 -13.28 -0.11 -19.52
CA ASP A 46 -14.72 0.10 -19.68
C ASP A 46 -15.51 -1.22 -19.79
N ARG A 47 -14.82 -2.30 -20.18
CA ARG A 47 -15.40 -3.65 -20.31
C ARG A 47 -15.14 -4.53 -19.10
N TRP A 48 -14.32 -4.09 -18.15
CA TRP A 48 -14.09 -4.85 -16.93
C TRP A 48 -15.33 -4.85 -16.04
N LYS A 49 -15.66 -6.04 -15.55
CA LYS A 49 -16.73 -6.27 -14.59
C LYS A 49 -16.24 -5.89 -13.19
N VAL A 50 -16.08 -4.60 -12.95
CA VAL A 50 -15.77 -4.00 -11.64
C VAL A 50 -16.71 -2.81 -11.39
N PRO A 51 -16.82 -2.27 -10.18
CA PRO A 51 -17.61 -1.07 -9.91
C PRO A 51 -17.26 0.12 -10.82
N GLU A 52 -18.22 1.00 -11.07
CA GLU A 52 -18.00 2.19 -11.93
C GLU A 52 -16.99 3.17 -11.33
N GLU A 53 -17.03 3.35 -10.02
CA GLU A 53 -16.07 4.17 -9.27
C GLU A 53 -14.63 3.67 -9.50
N ASP A 54 -14.42 2.36 -9.46
CA ASP A 54 -13.14 1.71 -9.70
C ASP A 54 -12.62 1.93 -11.13
N ARG A 55 -13.50 1.79 -12.13
CA ARG A 55 -13.14 2.10 -13.53
C ARG A 55 -12.75 3.57 -13.69
N SER A 56 -13.54 4.45 -13.09
CA SER A 56 -13.36 5.90 -13.17
C SER A 56 -12.03 6.33 -12.53
N ALA A 57 -11.72 5.79 -11.34
CA ALA A 57 -10.47 6.04 -10.65
C ALA A 57 -9.25 5.59 -11.47
N LEU A 58 -9.28 4.41 -12.09
CA LEU A 58 -8.20 3.95 -12.98
C LEU A 58 -8.06 4.83 -14.23
N ALA A 59 -9.17 5.21 -14.86
CA ALA A 59 -9.17 6.01 -16.08
C ALA A 59 -8.68 7.44 -15.84
N GLU A 60 -9.04 8.02 -14.71
CA GLU A 60 -8.67 9.39 -14.33
C GLU A 60 -7.26 9.45 -13.73
N TRP A 61 -7.00 8.67 -12.68
CA TRP A 61 -5.81 8.81 -11.85
C TRP A 61 -4.75 7.74 -12.10
N GLY A 62 -5.12 6.57 -12.60
CA GLY A 62 -4.17 5.46 -12.80
C GLY A 62 -3.41 5.06 -11.54
N LEU A 63 -2.29 4.36 -11.70
CA LEU A 63 -1.38 4.00 -10.61
C LEU A 63 0.00 4.66 -10.78
N PRO A 64 0.70 4.97 -9.68
CA PRO A 64 2.07 5.47 -9.74
C PRO A 64 3.06 4.38 -10.18
N THR A 65 4.14 4.78 -10.86
CA THR A 65 5.17 3.85 -11.39
C THR A 65 6.47 3.78 -10.58
N ASP A 66 6.67 4.70 -9.65
CA ASP A 66 7.96 5.00 -9.03
C ASP A 66 7.90 4.79 -7.52
N LEU A 67 7.59 3.55 -7.12
CA LEU A 67 7.63 3.04 -5.74
C LEU A 67 7.80 1.51 -5.77
N VAL A 68 7.31 0.82 -4.74
CA VAL A 68 7.05 -0.62 -4.71
C VAL A 68 5.90 -1.06 -5.62
N MET A 69 5.42 -0.25 -6.56
CA MET A 69 4.37 -0.66 -7.50
C MET A 69 4.90 -0.58 -8.92
N ARG A 70 4.68 -1.64 -9.69
CA ARG A 70 4.93 -1.68 -11.13
C ARG A 70 3.62 -1.97 -11.85
N PRO A 71 2.84 -0.92 -12.20
CA PRO A 71 1.60 -1.10 -12.94
C PRO A 71 1.84 -1.80 -14.28
N GLU A 72 1.11 -2.87 -14.52
CA GLU A 72 1.17 -3.66 -15.76
C GLU A 72 -0.23 -4.18 -16.05
N PHE A 73 -1.07 -3.26 -16.51
CA PHE A 73 -2.49 -3.53 -16.68
C PHE A 73 -2.74 -4.59 -17.76
N GLN A 74 -3.63 -5.51 -17.45
CA GLN A 74 -4.12 -6.48 -18.42
C GLN A 74 -4.77 -5.80 -19.63
N HIS A 75 -4.49 -6.31 -20.84
CA HIS A 75 -5.11 -5.81 -22.07
C HIS A 75 -6.37 -6.57 -22.49
N ALA A 76 -6.63 -7.75 -21.90
CA ALA A 76 -7.83 -8.53 -22.16
C ALA A 76 -9.04 -7.99 -21.35
N THR A 77 -10.24 -8.22 -21.89
CA THR A 77 -11.51 -7.81 -21.25
C THR A 77 -12.04 -8.82 -20.24
N GLU A 78 -11.61 -10.08 -20.34
CA GLU A 78 -11.93 -11.13 -19.37
C GLU A 78 -10.83 -11.24 -18.32
N PRO A 79 -11.16 -11.53 -17.05
CA PRO A 79 -10.15 -11.65 -15.98
C PRO A 79 -9.28 -12.89 -16.19
N LEU A 80 -7.95 -12.71 -16.25
CA LEU A 80 -7.00 -13.79 -16.56
C LEU A 80 -6.29 -14.36 -15.32
N LEU A 81 -6.18 -13.59 -14.25
CA LEU A 81 -5.41 -14.01 -13.09
C LEU A 81 -6.22 -15.02 -12.26
N VAL A 82 -5.64 -16.21 -12.08
CA VAL A 82 -6.20 -17.31 -11.27
C VAL A 82 -5.47 -17.34 -9.92
N PRO A 83 -6.14 -17.06 -8.80
CA PRO A 83 -5.50 -17.10 -7.49
C PRO A 83 -5.24 -18.54 -7.05
N ASN A 84 -4.09 -18.79 -6.42
CA ASN A 84 -3.83 -20.09 -5.79
C ASN A 84 -4.51 -20.15 -4.42
N VAL A 85 -5.61 -20.90 -4.32
CA VAL A 85 -6.37 -21.09 -3.08
C VAL A 85 -5.84 -22.32 -2.33
N ALA A 86 -4.59 -22.23 -1.86
CA ALA A 86 -3.86 -23.35 -1.26
C ALA A 86 -4.38 -23.76 0.13
N GLY A 87 -4.86 -22.81 0.93
CA GLY A 87 -5.19 -23.01 2.33
C GLY A 87 -6.49 -22.34 2.79
N GLU A 88 -6.76 -22.44 4.09
CA GLU A 88 -7.94 -21.83 4.71
C GLU A 88 -7.87 -20.30 4.69
N HIS A 89 -6.67 -19.74 4.83
CA HIS A 89 -6.46 -18.29 4.76
C HIS A 89 -6.93 -17.73 3.41
N GLU A 90 -6.48 -18.34 2.32
CA GLU A 90 -6.86 -17.92 0.96
C GLU A 90 -8.36 -18.12 0.71
N ARG A 91 -8.96 -19.22 1.20
CA ARG A 91 -10.42 -19.48 1.08
C ARG A 91 -11.28 -18.44 1.77
N ARG A 92 -10.79 -17.77 2.82
CA ARG A 92 -11.51 -16.66 3.47
C ARG A 92 -11.48 -15.39 2.63
N LEU A 93 -10.48 -15.23 1.76
CA LEU A 93 -10.32 -14.06 0.93
C LEU A 93 -10.97 -14.24 -0.44
N ILE A 94 -10.87 -15.41 -1.07
CA ILE A 94 -11.33 -15.59 -2.45
C ILE A 94 -11.88 -17.00 -2.71
N ALA A 95 -12.99 -17.08 -3.43
CA ALA A 95 -13.54 -18.35 -3.90
C ALA A 95 -12.71 -18.89 -5.08
N GLY A 96 -12.61 -20.22 -5.20
CA GLY A 96 -11.72 -20.87 -6.19
C GLY A 96 -12.12 -20.63 -7.67
N ASP A 97 -13.37 -20.24 -7.92
CA ASP A 97 -13.90 -19.91 -9.23
C ASP A 97 -13.76 -18.42 -9.58
N GLN A 98 -13.45 -17.55 -8.61
CA GLN A 98 -13.20 -16.14 -8.87
C GLN A 98 -11.92 -15.95 -9.69
N ARG A 99 -11.94 -14.91 -10.52
CA ARG A 99 -10.84 -14.53 -11.42
C ARG A 99 -10.59 -13.03 -11.24
N LEU A 100 -9.35 -12.62 -11.47
CA LEU A 100 -8.93 -11.23 -11.25
C LEU A 100 -8.39 -10.59 -12.53
N TYR A 101 -8.61 -9.29 -12.66
CA TYR A 101 -7.93 -8.43 -13.63
C TYR A 101 -6.54 -8.07 -13.11
N HIS A 102 -5.50 -8.36 -13.89
CA HIS A 102 -4.12 -8.01 -13.51
C HIS A 102 -3.90 -6.49 -13.56
N LEU A 103 -3.48 -5.91 -12.44
CA LEU A 103 -3.17 -4.47 -12.31
C LEU A 103 -1.66 -4.18 -12.38
N GLY A 104 -0.83 -5.19 -12.18
CA GLY A 104 0.63 -5.06 -12.12
C GLY A 104 1.22 -5.81 -10.93
N TRP A 105 2.37 -5.35 -10.47
CA TRP A 105 3.13 -6.01 -9.42
C TRP A 105 3.27 -5.12 -8.18
N TRP A 106 3.14 -5.74 -7.01
CA TRP A 106 3.50 -5.14 -5.74
C TRP A 106 4.96 -5.51 -5.45
N GLY A 107 5.88 -4.67 -5.87
CA GLY A 107 7.32 -4.74 -5.64
C GLY A 107 8.12 -4.58 -6.94
N ALA A 108 9.45 -4.59 -6.81
CA ALA A 108 10.36 -4.35 -7.92
C ALA A 108 10.75 -5.62 -8.70
N HIS A 109 10.33 -6.81 -8.27
CA HIS A 109 10.82 -8.09 -8.81
C HIS A 109 9.66 -9.00 -9.24
N ASP A 110 9.92 -9.90 -10.18
CA ASP A 110 8.97 -10.91 -10.68
C ASP A 110 8.53 -11.92 -9.60
N ARG A 111 9.28 -12.03 -8.51
CA ARG A 111 8.92 -12.85 -7.34
C ARG A 111 7.98 -12.15 -6.36
N THR A 112 7.73 -10.86 -6.55
CA THR A 112 6.82 -10.14 -5.68
C THR A 112 5.37 -10.41 -6.11
N PRO A 113 4.37 -10.26 -5.23
CA PRO A 113 3.00 -10.63 -5.58
C PRO A 113 2.46 -9.75 -6.71
N LYS A 114 1.67 -10.37 -7.59
CA LYS A 114 0.84 -9.68 -8.58
C LYS A 114 -0.33 -8.99 -7.87
N MET A 115 -0.70 -7.80 -8.27
CA MET A 115 -1.92 -7.13 -7.84
C MET A 115 -3.05 -7.52 -8.80
N GLY A 116 -4.16 -8.02 -8.27
CA GLY A 116 -5.34 -8.37 -9.04
C GLY A 116 -6.59 -7.74 -8.45
N ALA A 117 -7.48 -7.23 -9.32
CA ALA A 117 -8.83 -6.81 -8.93
C ALA A 117 -9.83 -7.94 -9.20
N VAL A 118 -10.57 -8.35 -8.17
CA VAL A 118 -11.59 -9.39 -8.27
C VAL A 118 -12.71 -8.95 -9.21
N ALA A 119 -13.03 -9.77 -10.21
CA ALA A 119 -14.17 -9.53 -11.07
C ALA A 119 -15.48 -9.62 -10.27
N GLY A 120 -16.33 -8.60 -10.41
CA GLY A 120 -17.56 -8.42 -9.67
C GLY A 120 -17.47 -7.25 -8.70
N ASP A 121 -16.73 -7.41 -7.62
CA ASP A 121 -16.68 -6.45 -6.50
C ASP A 121 -15.51 -5.45 -6.56
N GLY A 122 -14.49 -5.68 -7.41
CA GLY A 122 -13.36 -4.78 -7.57
C GLY A 122 -12.34 -4.82 -6.42
N ARG A 123 -12.51 -5.71 -5.44
CA ARG A 123 -11.58 -5.84 -4.32
C ARG A 123 -10.19 -6.22 -4.82
N VAL A 124 -9.14 -5.61 -4.27
CA VAL A 124 -7.77 -5.82 -4.72
C VAL A 124 -7.06 -6.82 -3.80
N LEU A 125 -6.45 -7.83 -4.41
CA LEU A 125 -5.65 -8.85 -3.74
C LEU A 125 -4.22 -8.86 -4.28
N ALA A 126 -3.27 -9.14 -3.41
CA ALA A 126 -1.92 -9.56 -3.77
C ALA A 126 -1.91 -11.08 -3.97
N VAL A 127 -1.42 -11.53 -5.12
CA VAL A 127 -1.47 -12.93 -5.56
C VAL A 127 -0.07 -13.43 -5.92
N ARG A 128 0.34 -14.53 -5.30
CA ARG A 128 1.54 -15.31 -5.59
C ARG A 128 1.15 -16.63 -6.24
N ASP A 129 2.11 -17.24 -6.93
CA ASP A 129 1.89 -18.54 -7.56
C ASP A 129 1.76 -19.66 -6.50
N ALA A 130 2.41 -19.51 -5.34
CA ALA A 130 2.29 -20.40 -4.18
C ALA A 130 2.54 -19.65 -2.86
N PRO A 131 2.11 -20.19 -1.71
CA PRO A 131 2.51 -19.68 -0.40
C PRO A 131 4.02 -19.81 -0.20
N VAL A 132 4.64 -18.88 0.54
CA VAL A 132 6.03 -19.00 0.96
C VAL A 132 6.07 -19.65 2.32
N THR A 133 6.86 -20.71 2.46
CA THR A 133 6.97 -21.52 3.66
C THR A 133 8.42 -21.68 4.11
N ALA A 134 8.63 -22.30 5.27
CA ALA A 134 9.97 -22.70 5.72
C ALA A 134 10.71 -23.59 4.70
N ALA A 135 10.01 -24.31 3.82
CA ALA A 135 10.67 -25.13 2.81
C ALA A 135 11.44 -24.28 1.77
N ASP A 136 10.98 -23.04 1.55
CA ASP A 136 11.48 -22.10 0.55
C ASP A 136 12.70 -21.31 1.04
N VAL A 137 13.02 -21.35 2.34
CA VAL A 137 14.23 -20.72 2.87
C VAL A 137 15.42 -21.68 2.83
N HIS A 138 16.64 -21.10 2.86
CA HIS A 138 17.89 -21.86 2.91
C HIS A 138 17.86 -22.89 4.05
N PRO A 139 18.35 -24.14 3.87
CA PRO A 139 18.28 -25.20 4.87
C PRO A 139 18.70 -24.78 6.28
N ASP A 140 19.78 -23.99 6.39
CA ASP A 140 20.31 -23.51 7.68
C ASP A 140 19.38 -22.54 8.41
N LEU A 141 18.49 -21.87 7.67
CA LEU A 141 17.54 -20.90 8.20
C LEU A 141 16.18 -21.54 8.53
N ARG A 142 15.90 -22.75 8.04
CA ARG A 142 14.58 -23.39 8.21
C ARG A 142 14.17 -23.56 9.66
N ARG A 143 15.13 -23.81 10.55
CA ARG A 143 14.85 -23.93 11.99
C ARG A 143 14.45 -22.58 12.60
N VAL A 144 15.08 -21.49 12.15
CA VAL A 144 14.79 -20.13 12.62
C VAL A 144 13.42 -19.66 12.10
N TYR A 145 13.08 -20.04 10.87
CA TYR A 145 11.83 -19.69 10.20
C TYR A 145 10.86 -20.87 10.11
N ALA A 146 10.83 -21.75 11.13
CA ALA A 146 10.03 -22.98 11.09
C ALA A 146 8.53 -22.70 10.90
N ASP A 147 8.07 -21.57 11.43
CA ASP A 147 6.68 -21.11 11.38
C ASP A 147 6.43 -20.10 10.24
N LEU A 148 7.36 -19.93 9.31
CA LEU A 148 7.17 -19.03 8.17
C LEU A 148 6.01 -19.55 7.31
N TYR A 149 4.98 -18.71 7.19
CA TYR A 149 3.91 -18.88 6.24
C TYR A 149 3.49 -17.50 5.71
N GLN A 150 3.80 -17.22 4.44
CA GLN A 150 3.23 -16.10 3.71
C GLN A 150 2.20 -16.63 2.74
N PRO A 151 0.93 -16.20 2.83
CA PRO A 151 -0.14 -16.75 2.03
C PRO A 151 0.05 -16.47 0.53
N ALA A 152 -0.50 -17.35 -0.30
CA ALA A 152 -0.51 -17.15 -1.74
C ALA A 152 -1.42 -15.98 -2.14
N VAL A 153 -2.44 -15.70 -1.34
CA VAL A 153 -3.37 -14.59 -1.54
C VAL A 153 -3.40 -13.75 -0.28
N ALA A 154 -3.17 -12.45 -0.42
CA ALA A 154 -3.31 -11.48 0.67
C ALA A 154 -4.22 -10.33 0.24
N PHE A 155 -4.94 -9.76 1.19
CA PHE A 155 -5.76 -8.57 0.96
C PHE A 155 -4.88 -7.33 0.75
N LEU A 156 -5.27 -6.46 -0.19
CA LEU A 156 -4.64 -5.15 -0.40
C LEU A 156 -5.62 -4.02 -0.08
N ASN A 157 -6.74 -3.97 -0.79
CA ASN A 157 -7.72 -2.90 -0.69
C ASN A 157 -9.14 -3.39 -0.95
N SER A 158 -10.12 -2.71 -0.37
CA SER A 158 -11.55 -3.02 -0.53
C SER A 158 -12.06 -2.75 -1.94
N SER A 159 -11.40 -1.86 -2.69
CA SER A 159 -11.71 -1.57 -4.10
C SER A 159 -10.49 -1.02 -4.85
N ILE A 160 -10.58 -0.96 -6.18
CA ILE A 160 -9.51 -0.34 -6.99
C ILE A 160 -9.41 1.17 -6.72
N ALA A 161 -10.53 1.87 -6.55
CA ALA A 161 -10.52 3.31 -6.25
C ALA A 161 -9.75 3.61 -4.95
N ARG A 162 -9.90 2.76 -3.92
CA ARG A 162 -9.15 2.89 -2.66
C ARG A 162 -7.66 2.61 -2.85
N LEU A 163 -7.30 1.58 -3.63
CA LEU A 163 -5.90 1.33 -4.01
C LEU A 163 -5.30 2.55 -4.71
N VAL A 164 -5.99 3.11 -5.70
CA VAL A 164 -5.54 4.27 -6.48
C VAL A 164 -5.30 5.47 -5.57
N GLU A 165 -6.27 5.80 -4.71
CA GLU A 165 -6.13 6.91 -3.77
C GLU A 165 -4.95 6.70 -2.81
N LEU A 166 -4.87 5.53 -2.19
CA LEU A 166 -3.83 5.23 -1.19
C LEU A 166 -2.44 5.17 -1.83
N ALA A 167 -2.30 4.63 -3.04
CA ALA A 167 -1.03 4.59 -3.77
C ALA A 167 -0.46 5.98 -4.04
N TRP A 168 -1.29 6.94 -4.49
CA TRP A 168 -0.84 8.31 -4.75
C TRP A 168 -0.51 9.08 -3.47
N ARG A 169 -1.30 8.88 -2.42
CA ARG A 169 -1.04 9.47 -1.10
C ARG A 169 0.24 8.91 -0.49
N TRP A 170 0.43 7.60 -0.54
CA TRP A 170 1.66 6.95 -0.09
C TRP A 170 2.88 7.45 -0.85
N ARG A 171 2.80 7.56 -2.19
CA ARG A 171 3.88 8.15 -3.01
C ARG A 171 4.33 9.52 -2.50
N SER A 172 3.38 10.35 -2.07
CA SER A 172 3.68 11.68 -1.57
C SER A 172 4.22 11.64 -0.14
N ALA A 173 3.65 10.78 0.71
CA ALA A 173 4.06 10.62 2.10
C ALA A 173 5.48 10.03 2.21
N VAL A 174 5.81 9.00 1.44
CA VAL A 174 7.14 8.35 1.48
C VAL A 174 8.25 9.32 1.06
N ALA A 175 7.99 10.26 0.15
CA ALA A 175 8.97 11.30 -0.18
C ALA A 175 9.31 12.16 1.05
N ILE A 176 8.32 12.49 1.88
CA ILE A 176 8.50 13.25 3.13
C ILE A 176 9.18 12.39 4.19
N LEU A 177 8.80 11.11 4.33
CA LEU A 177 9.43 10.19 5.29
C LEU A 177 10.90 9.91 4.92
N ARG A 178 11.23 9.81 3.63
CA ARG A 178 12.62 9.71 3.18
C ARG A 178 13.46 10.92 3.57
N GLU A 179 12.90 12.14 3.52
CA GLU A 179 13.60 13.32 4.05
C GLU A 179 13.89 13.22 5.56
N LEU A 180 13.01 12.56 6.32
CA LEU A 180 13.25 12.26 7.73
C LEU A 180 14.34 11.22 7.90
N HIS A 181 14.31 10.12 7.14
CA HIS A 181 15.33 9.07 7.21
C HIS A 181 16.72 9.59 6.84
N LEU A 182 16.83 10.56 5.94
CA LEU A 182 18.11 11.25 5.65
C LEU A 182 18.67 12.06 6.84
N GLN A 183 17.85 12.29 7.88
CA GLN A 183 18.25 12.90 9.16
C GLN A 183 18.53 11.86 10.24
N GLU A 184 18.71 10.58 9.88
CA GLU A 184 19.13 9.55 10.83
C GLU A 184 20.44 9.97 11.51
N PRO A 185 20.51 9.96 12.86
CA PRO A 185 21.74 10.29 13.55
C PRO A 185 22.87 9.33 13.15
N HIS A 186 24.08 9.88 12.99
CA HIS A 186 25.26 9.04 12.77
C HIS A 186 25.43 8.05 13.92
N TYR A 187 25.89 6.82 13.67
CA TYR A 187 26.00 5.74 14.67
C TYR A 187 26.84 6.08 15.93
N SER A 188 27.60 7.17 15.89
CA SER A 188 28.41 7.68 16.99
C SER A 188 27.71 8.75 17.84
N ARG A 189 26.46 9.08 17.52
CA ARG A 189 25.66 10.06 18.27
C ARG A 189 25.10 9.40 19.55
N PRO A 190 24.70 10.20 20.56
CA PRO A 190 24.07 9.67 21.76
C PRO A 190 22.79 8.88 21.44
N GLU A 191 22.50 7.84 22.23
CA GLU A 191 21.32 6.99 22.10
C GLU A 191 20.02 7.81 22.13
N GLU A 192 19.97 8.88 22.92
CA GLU A 192 18.81 9.76 23.03
C GLU A 192 18.46 10.45 21.70
N GLU A 193 19.44 10.71 20.84
CA GLU A 193 19.19 11.27 19.50
C GLU A 193 18.60 10.22 18.56
N HIS A 194 19.03 8.95 18.68
CA HIS A 194 18.46 7.84 17.93
C HIS A 194 17.02 7.56 18.36
N ASP A 195 16.75 7.51 19.66
CA ASP A 195 15.40 7.33 20.21
C ASP A 195 14.45 8.45 19.78
N ALA A 196 14.93 9.70 19.84
CA ALA A 196 14.16 10.85 19.38
C ALA A 196 13.88 10.80 17.87
N HIS A 197 14.83 10.30 17.07
CA HIS A 197 14.62 10.09 15.64
C HIS A 197 13.58 8.99 15.38
N LEU A 198 13.71 7.83 16.01
CA LEU A 198 12.76 6.72 15.89
C LEU A 198 11.35 7.14 16.30
N THR A 199 11.21 7.85 17.43
CA THR A 199 9.93 8.40 17.88
C THR A 199 9.27 9.30 16.81
N ARG A 200 10.07 10.08 16.07
CA ARG A 200 9.57 10.93 14.98
C ARG A 200 9.15 10.12 13.76
N VAL A 201 9.90 9.06 13.42
CA VAL A 201 9.55 8.14 12.33
C VAL A 201 8.22 7.45 12.63
N GLU A 202 8.10 6.83 13.80
CA GLU A 202 6.88 6.15 14.27
C GLU A 202 5.68 7.10 14.35
N ALA A 203 5.89 8.37 14.72
CA ALA A 203 4.84 9.38 14.67
C ALA A 203 4.37 9.68 13.24
N GLY A 204 5.30 9.73 12.27
CA GLY A 204 4.98 9.88 10.85
C GLY A 204 4.23 8.68 10.28
N GLU A 205 4.71 7.47 10.55
CA GLU A 205 4.08 6.21 10.13
C GLU A 205 2.65 6.10 10.65
N ARG A 206 2.42 6.39 11.95
CA ARG A 206 1.08 6.40 12.54
C ARG A 206 0.11 7.36 11.85
N ILE A 207 0.57 8.54 11.41
CA ILE A 207 -0.26 9.48 10.64
C ILE A 207 -0.69 8.86 9.31
N VAL A 208 0.25 8.21 8.60
CA VAL A 208 -0.02 7.57 7.32
C VAL A 208 -0.97 6.39 7.49
N LEU A 209 -0.72 5.52 8.47
CA LEU A 209 -1.56 4.35 8.78
C LEU A 209 -2.97 4.74 9.20
N ALA A 210 -3.11 5.73 10.07
CA ALA A 210 -4.42 6.25 10.46
C ALA A 210 -5.21 6.73 9.24
N ARG A 211 -4.56 7.47 8.33
CA ARG A 211 -5.22 7.90 7.10
C ARG A 211 -5.50 6.75 6.14
N ALA A 212 -4.62 5.75 6.05
CA ALA A 212 -4.85 4.57 5.22
C ALA A 212 -6.15 3.85 5.64
N ALA A 213 -6.35 3.66 6.95
CA ALA A 213 -7.58 3.08 7.50
C ALA A 213 -8.82 3.98 7.29
N GLU A 214 -8.67 5.31 7.27
CA GLU A 214 -9.77 6.22 6.92
C GLU A 214 -10.17 6.12 5.44
N ILE A 215 -9.18 5.94 4.54
CA ILE A 215 -9.41 5.77 3.10
C ILE A 215 -10.06 4.41 2.85
N ASP A 216 -9.54 3.37 3.49
CA ASP A 216 -10.00 1.99 3.34
C ASP A 216 -10.19 1.33 4.71
N PRO A 217 -11.42 1.35 5.26
CA PRO A 217 -11.71 0.81 6.60
C PRO A 217 -11.47 -0.70 6.76
N ALA A 218 -11.19 -1.42 5.66
CA ALA A 218 -10.81 -2.82 5.72
C ALA A 218 -9.31 -3.02 6.02
N ILE A 219 -8.51 -1.94 6.02
CA ILE A 219 -7.12 -1.96 6.47
C ILE A 219 -7.13 -1.81 8.00
N ASP A 220 -6.64 -2.84 8.68
CA ASP A 220 -6.32 -2.77 10.11
C ASP A 220 -4.92 -2.15 10.27
N PRO A 221 -4.79 -0.93 10.81
CA PRO A 221 -3.49 -0.28 10.98
C PRO A 221 -2.61 -0.98 12.01
N ASP A 222 -3.18 -1.85 12.85
CA ASP A 222 -2.48 -2.58 13.91
C ASP A 222 -2.09 -4.01 13.49
N ASP A 223 -2.47 -4.47 12.29
CA ASP A 223 -2.06 -5.79 11.79
C ASP A 223 -0.70 -5.73 11.08
N PRO A 224 0.41 -6.17 11.71
CA PRO A 224 1.75 -6.13 11.09
C PRO A 224 1.86 -7.06 9.86
N ARG A 225 0.87 -7.92 9.59
CA ARG A 225 0.83 -8.79 8.42
C ARG A 225 0.10 -8.16 7.24
N ALA A 226 -0.62 -7.05 7.44
CA ALA A 226 -1.23 -6.31 6.34
C ALA A 226 -0.14 -5.69 5.46
N LEU A 227 -0.26 -5.84 4.14
CA LEU A 227 0.78 -5.39 3.21
C LEU A 227 1.04 -3.88 3.28
N TRP A 228 0.00 -3.08 3.51
CA TRP A 228 0.15 -1.64 3.71
C TRP A 228 0.88 -1.30 5.01
N VAL A 229 0.58 -2.00 6.11
CA VAL A 229 1.28 -1.82 7.38
C VAL A 229 2.77 -2.15 7.20
N ALA A 230 3.05 -3.35 6.67
CA ALA A 230 4.40 -3.77 6.39
C ALA A 230 5.15 -2.79 5.47
N LEU A 231 4.50 -2.27 4.42
CA LEU A 231 5.12 -1.29 3.51
C LEU A 231 5.42 0.05 4.20
N ILE A 232 4.51 0.53 5.04
CA ILE A 232 4.62 1.86 5.65
C ILE A 232 5.67 1.87 6.76
N THR A 233 5.80 0.76 7.49
CA THR A 233 6.75 0.63 8.61
C THR A 233 8.06 -0.06 8.23
N ASP A 234 8.26 -0.40 6.95
CA ASP A 234 9.53 -1.01 6.49
C ASP A 234 10.57 0.10 6.24
N PRO A 235 11.68 0.13 7.00
CA PRO A 235 12.73 1.14 6.86
C PRO A 235 13.45 1.10 5.50
N GLY A 236 13.21 0.07 4.67
CA GLY A 236 13.83 -0.12 3.35
C GLY A 236 13.10 0.48 2.15
N CYS A 237 12.01 1.23 2.33
CA CYS A 237 11.14 1.70 1.25
C CYS A 237 11.38 3.14 0.73
#